data_AF-A0A2N0NBS6-F1
#
_entry.id   AF-A0A2N0NBS6-F1
#
_cell.length_a   1.000
_cell.length_b   1.000
_cell.length_c   1.000
_cell.angle_alpha   90.00
_cell.angle_beta   90.00
_cell.angle_gamma   90.00
#
_symmetry.space_group_name_H-M   'P 1'
#
loop_
_entity.id
_entity.type
_entity.pdbx_description
1 polymer ?
#
loop_
_entity_poly.entity_id
_entity_poly.type
_entity_poly.pdbx_seq_one_letter_code
_entity_poly.pdbx_strand_id
1 'polypeptide(L)' 'WIATDDQPFTVVESPEFRYVIQICNAEAQIPTADTIKSDILKLYKSYHINIQNILQNTPGKISFALDAWTSPN' A
#
# COMPACT_ATOMS: atom_id res chain seq x y z
N TRP A 1 4.30 -3.06 -5.78
CA TRP A 1 3.56 -4.20 -6.37
C TRP A 1 2.28 -4.43 -5.58
N ILE A 2 2.29 -4.90 -4.32
CA ILE A 2 1.02 -5.16 -3.59
C ILE A 2 0.05 -3.96 -3.58
N ALA A 3 0.50 -2.79 -3.12
CA ALA A 3 -0.34 -1.58 -3.11
C ALA A 3 -0.51 -0.91 -4.49
N THR A 4 0.42 -1.14 -5.43
CA THR A 4 0.38 -0.49 -6.75
C THR A 4 -0.49 -1.25 -7.75
N ASP A 5 -0.60 -2.56 -7.57
CA ASP A 5 -1.25 -3.50 -8.48
C ASP A 5 -2.52 -4.10 -7.84
N ASP A 6 -2.99 -3.49 -6.75
CA ASP A 6 -4.17 -3.83 -5.97
C ASP A 6 -4.29 -5.33 -5.61
N GLN A 7 -3.18 -5.89 -5.13
CA GLN A 7 -3.09 -7.32 -4.81
C GLN A 7 -3.51 -7.60 -3.36
N PRO A 8 -4.07 -8.78 -3.07
CA PRO A 8 -4.36 -9.16 -1.70
C PRO A 8 -3.05 -9.31 -0.90
N PHE A 9 -3.03 -8.87 0.36
CA PHE A 9 -1.85 -9.06 1.23
C PHE A 9 -1.47 -10.53 1.39
N THR A 10 -2.43 -11.44 1.27
CA THR A 10 -2.23 -12.89 1.36
C THR A 10 -1.43 -13.47 0.20
N VAL A 11 -1.14 -12.69 -0.85
CA VAL A 11 -0.36 -13.16 -1.99
C VAL A 11 1.04 -13.66 -1.59
N VAL A 12 1.62 -13.12 -0.50
CA VAL A 12 2.91 -13.59 0.01
C VAL A 12 2.84 -14.93 0.75
N GLU A 13 1.64 -15.38 1.08
CA GLU A 13 1.40 -16.67 1.72
C GLU A 13 1.19 -17.79 0.68
N SER A 14 1.04 -17.47 -0.61
CA SER A 14 0.94 -18.47 -1.68
C SER A 14 2.21 -19.34 -1.71
N PRO A 15 2.07 -20.67 -1.65
CA PRO A 15 3.22 -21.58 -1.77
C PRO A 15 4.00 -21.37 -3.07
N GLU A 16 3.30 -21.11 -4.18
CA GLU A 16 3.88 -20.89 -5.50
C GLU A 16 4.71 -19.60 -5.54
N PHE A 17 4.18 -18.51 -4.96
CA PHE A 17 4.92 -17.26 -4.82
C PHE A 17 6.19 -17.47 -4.00
N ARG A 18 6.08 -18.12 -2.83
CA ARG A 18 7.24 -18.38 -1.96
C ARG A 18 8.28 -19.25 -2.64
N TYR A 19 7.85 -20.26 -3.37
CA TYR A 19 8.74 -21.13 -4.14
C TYR A 19 9.56 -20.35 -5.17
N VAL A 20 8.92 -19.48 -5.95
CA VAL A 20 9.63 -18.63 -6.92
C VAL A 20 10.62 -17.70 -6.23
N ILE A 21 10.23 -17.06 -5.12
CA ILE A 21 11.14 -16.19 -4.36
C ILE A 21 12.35 -16.96 -3.81
N GLN A 22 12.14 -18.18 -3.31
CA GLN A 22 13.22 -19.04 -2.78
C GLN A 22 14.17 -19.53 -3.88
N ILE A 23 13.69 -19.77 -5.10
CA ILE A 23 14.57 -20.05 -6.24
C ILE A 23 15.47 -18.84 -6.53
N CYS A 24 14.91 -17.63 -6.49
CA CYS A 24 15.67 -16.41 -6.74
C CYS A 24 16.68 -16.11 -5.62
N ASN A 25 16.31 -16.36 -4.36
CA ASN A 25 17.17 -16.20 -3.20
C ASN A 25 16.71 -17.13 -2.07
N ALA A 26 17.49 -18.19 -1.81
CA ALA A 26 17.18 -19.19 -0.79
C ALA A 26 17.12 -18.62 0.64
N GLU A 27 17.85 -17.53 0.91
CA GLU A 27 17.91 -16.89 2.23
C GLU A 27 16.80 -15.85 2.44
N ALA A 28 15.96 -15.61 1.42
CA ALA A 28 14.90 -14.60 1.48
C ALA A 28 13.86 -14.93 2.56
N GLN A 29 13.75 -14.04 3.54
CA GLN A 29 12.69 -14.10 4.55
C GLN A 29 11.47 -13.35 4.03
N ILE A 30 10.41 -14.10 3.74
CA ILE A 30 9.15 -13.54 3.23
C ILE A 30 8.28 -13.19 4.44
N PRO A 31 7.99 -11.91 4.70
CA PRO A 31 7.16 -11.49 5.82
C PRO A 31 5.72 -11.98 5.66
N THR A 32 4.97 -12.03 6.76
CA THR A 32 3.57 -12.44 6.71
C THR A 32 2.68 -11.36 6.11
N ALA A 33 1.49 -11.74 5.67
CA ALA A 33 0.47 -10.80 5.19
C ALA A 33 0.17 -9.68 6.22
N ASP A 34 0.14 -10.02 7.52
CA ASP A 34 -0.09 -9.05 8.60
C ASP A 34 1.07 -8.07 8.76
N THR A 35 2.32 -8.54 8.66
CA THR A 35 3.50 -7.67 8.69
C THR A 35 3.49 -6.70 7.51
N ILE A 36 3.22 -7.19 6.30
CA ILE A 36 3.12 -6.36 5.09
C ILE A 36 2.01 -5.32 5.24
N LYS A 37 0.83 -5.73 5.69
CA LYS A 37 -0.29 -4.80 5.95
C LYS A 37 0.10 -3.73 6.96
N SER A 38 0.74 -4.11 8.06
CA SER A 38 1.20 -3.18 9.09
C SER A 38 2.17 -2.15 8.52
N ASP A 39 3.14 -2.58 7.71
CA ASP A 39 4.15 -1.69 7.14
C ASP A 39 3.59 -0.77 6.06
N ILE A 40 2.70 -1.27 5.20
CA ILE A 40 1.97 -0.43 4.24
C ILE A 40 1.11 0.61 4.97
N LEU A 41 0.43 0.24 6.06
CA LEU A 41 -0.37 1.18 6.85
C LEU A 41 0.49 2.24 7.55
N LYS A 42 1.69 1.88 8.03
CA LYS A 42 2.64 2.86 8.59
C LYS A 42 3.10 3.85 7.53
N LEU A 43 3.46 3.36 6.34
CA LEU A 43 3.84 4.20 5.21
C LEU A 43 2.69 5.14 4.84
N TYR A 44 1.47 4.62 4.67
CA TYR A 44 0.29 5.43 4.39
C TYR A 44 0.11 6.55 5.42
N LYS A 45 0.20 6.24 6.73
CA LYS A 45 0.07 7.25 7.79
C LYS A 45 1.14 8.34 7.69
N SER A 46 2.38 7.97 7.38
CA SER A 46 3.48 8.93 7.19
C SER A 46 3.21 9.86 5.99
N TYR A 47 2.82 9.30 4.85
CA TYR A 47 2.46 10.10 3.66
C TYR A 47 1.23 10.97 3.90
N HIS A 48 0.22 10.45 4.60
CA HIS A 48 -0.97 11.22 4.95
C HIS A 48 -0.62 12.45 5.79
N ILE A 49 0.23 12.31 6.82
CA ILE A 49 0.72 13.45 7.62
C ILE A 49 1.48 14.45 6.75
N ASN A 50 2.31 13.96 5.82
CA ASN A 50 3.06 14.83 4.91
C ASN A 50 2.11 15.64 4.00
N ILE A 51 1.16 14.98 3.34
CA ILE A 51 0.16 15.64 2.50
C ILE A 51 -0.66 16.64 3.31
N GLN A 52 -1.08 16.28 4.54
CA GLN A 52 -1.77 17.20 5.43
C GLN A 52 -0.93 18.46 5.69
N ASN A 53 0.36 18.30 6.01
CA ASN A 53 1.26 19.43 6.22
C ASN A 53 1.42 20.29 4.96
N ILE A 54 1.52 19.68 3.78
CA ILE A 54 1.60 20.39 2.50
C ILE A 54 0.33 21.23 2.30
N LEU A 55 -0.85 20.64 2.49
CA LEU A 55 -2.13 21.33 2.32
C LEU A 55 -2.31 22.47 3.32
N GLN A 56 -1.92 22.28 4.58
CA GLN A 56 -2.02 23.32 5.63
C GLN A 56 -1.09 24.52 5.39
N ASN A 57 0.09 24.28 4.80
CA ASN A 57 1.11 25.31 4.61
C ASN A 57 1.12 25.90 3.19
N THR A 58 0.27 25.41 2.28
CA THR A 58 0.19 25.93 0.91
C THR A 58 -0.46 27.31 0.91
N PRO A 59 0.24 28.38 0.48
CA PRO A 59 -0.36 29.70 0.37
C PRO A 59 -1.36 29.75 -0.80
N GLY A 60 -2.41 30.57 -0.68
CA GLY A 60 -3.40 30.78 -1.73
C GLY A 60 -4.64 29.89 -1.58
N LYS A 61 -5.30 29.59 -2.71
CA LYS A 61 -6.53 28.79 -2.75
C LYS A 61 -6.22 27.36 -3.19
N ILE A 62 -6.76 26.39 -2.46
CA ILE A 62 -6.75 24.97 -2.83
C ILE A 62 -8.14 24.62 -3.34
N SER A 63 -8.23 24.03 -4.53
CA SER A 63 -9.49 23.54 -5.12
C SER A 63 -9.51 22.02 -5.09
N PHE A 64 -10.61 21.43 -4.64
CA PHE A 64 -10.84 19.99 -4.64
C PHE A 64 -11.86 19.64 -5.71
N ALA A 65 -11.53 18.64 -6.54
CA ALA A 65 -12.51 17.96 -7.37
C ALA A 65 -12.95 16.69 -6.64
N LEU A 66 -14.26 16.46 -6.57
CA LEU A 66 -14.84 15.29 -5.94
C LEU A 66 -15.46 14.41 -7.04
N ASP A 67 -15.04 13.16 -7.08
CA ASP A 67 -15.73 12.11 -7.83
C ASP A 67 -16.57 11.29 -6.85
N ALA A 68 -17.89 11.29 -7.04
CA ALA A 68 -18.88 10.74 -6.11
C ALA A 68 -19.85 9.78 -6.82
N TRP A 69 -19.32 8.94 -7.71
CA TRP A 69 -20.10 7.85 -8.29
C TRP A 69 -20.34 6.74 -7.26
N THR A 70 -21.44 5.99 -7.43
CA THR A 70 -21.76 4.80 -6.64
C THR A 70 -21.81 3.57 -7.55
N SER A 71 -21.31 2.43 -7.08
CA SER A 71 -21.51 1.15 -7.75
C SER A 71 -22.86 0.56 -7.34
N PRO A 72 -23.66 0.02 -8.26
CA PRO A 72 -24.79 -0.84 -7.88
C PRO A 72 -24.24 -2.10 -7.19
N ASN A 73 -24.93 -2.53 -6.13
CA ASN A 73 -24.64 -3.78 -5.43
C ASN A 73 -24.95 -4.99 -6.31
#